data_AF-A0A183NPF1-F1
#
_entry.id   AF-A0A183NPF1-F1
#
_cell.length_a   1.000
_cell.length_b   1.000
_cell.length_c   1.000
_cell.angle_alpha   90.00
_cell.angle_beta   90.00
_cell.angle_gamma   90.00
#
_symmetry.space_group_name_H-M   'P 1'
#
loop_
_entity.id
_entity.type
_entity.pdbx_description
1 polymer ?
#
loop_
_entity_poly.entity_id
_entity_poly.type
_entity_poly.pdbx_seq_one_letter_code
_entity_poly.pdbx_strand_id
1 'polypeptide(L)'
;MHNHYSHIVIYFNGRGRAESIRMTLVAAGVNYEDERISFQDWPKIKPTIPGGRLPAVKITDNHGHVKWMVESLAIARYMAKKHHMMGGTEEEYYNVEKLIAVRLKATNLGSEGEVVLLTVQRCDSSKVFPSDNQHDGGTAFPQGGVWLEKVDPKNLKERYLKRT
;
A
#
# COMPACT_ATOMS: atom_id res chain seq x y z
N MET A 1 7.71 -16.70 -18.15
CA MET A 1 8.59 -15.54 -18.40
C MET A 1 8.20 -14.44 -17.42
N HIS A 2 9.00 -14.20 -16.38
CA HIS A 2 8.73 -13.13 -15.43
C HIS A 2 9.31 -11.82 -16.02
N ASN A 3 8.46 -10.81 -16.28
CA ASN A 3 8.96 -9.49 -16.65
C ASN A 3 9.65 -8.87 -15.42
N HIS A 4 10.93 -8.54 -15.56
CA HIS A 4 11.76 -7.95 -14.51
C HIS A 4 11.68 -6.43 -14.60
N TYR A 5 10.62 -5.86 -14.03
CA TYR A 5 10.52 -4.41 -13.91
C TYR A 5 11.40 -3.91 -12.75
N SER A 6 12.27 -2.93 -13.04
CA SER A 6 12.93 -2.15 -12.00
C SER A 6 12.03 -1.00 -11.58
N HIS A 7 11.81 -0.83 -10.28
CA HIS A 7 11.00 0.24 -9.71
C HIS A 7 11.87 1.08 -8.79
N ILE A 8 11.97 2.38 -9.06
CA ILE A 8 12.66 3.33 -8.19
C ILE A 8 11.64 4.34 -7.67
N VAL A 9 11.50 4.42 -6.36
CA VAL A 9 10.63 5.38 -5.67
C VAL A 9 11.49 6.54 -5.20
N ILE A 10 11.21 7.73 -5.73
CA ILE A 10 12.00 8.93 -5.48
C ILE A 10 11.21 9.87 -4.56
N TYR A 11 11.75 10.17 -3.37
CA TYR A 11 11.14 11.09 -2.42
C TYR A 11 12.14 11.72 -1.46
N PHE A 12 11.70 12.69 -0.67
CA PHE A 12 12.50 13.21 0.45
C PHE A 12 12.77 12.13 1.50
N ASN A 13 13.79 12.35 2.34
CA ASN A 13 14.10 11.49 3.48
C ASN A 13 13.03 11.59 4.59
N GLY A 14 11.88 10.95 4.34
CA GLY A 14 10.74 10.88 5.23
C GLY A 14 9.64 9.99 4.66
N ARG A 15 8.61 9.71 5.48
CA ARG A 15 7.43 8.95 5.05
C ARG A 15 6.60 9.76 4.05
N GLY A 16 5.97 10.83 4.56
CA GLY A 16 5.19 11.80 3.77
C GLY A 16 4.26 11.14 2.76
N ARG A 17 4.21 11.70 1.55
CA ARG A 17 3.31 11.25 0.47
C ARG A 17 3.80 10.00 -0.26
N ALA A 18 5.06 9.61 -0.11
CA ALA A 18 5.60 8.40 -0.75
C ALA A 18 5.24 7.11 -0.01
N GLU A 19 4.84 7.22 1.26
CA GLU A 19 4.65 6.05 2.11
C GLU A 19 3.55 5.11 1.60
N SER A 20 2.47 5.65 1.06
CA SER A 20 1.40 4.83 0.45
C SER A 20 1.93 3.99 -0.72
N ILE A 21 2.84 4.53 -1.53
CA ILE A 21 3.45 3.81 -2.65
C ILE A 21 4.34 2.68 -2.12
N ARG A 22 5.23 3.00 -1.16
CA ARG A 22 6.14 2.02 -0.54
C ARG A 22 5.37 0.84 0.05
N MET A 23 4.33 1.13 0.84
CA MET A 23 3.49 0.11 1.46
C MET A 23 2.76 -0.75 0.43
N THR A 24 2.22 -0.15 -0.64
CA THR A 24 1.57 -0.91 -1.72
C THR A 24 2.55 -1.86 -2.39
N LEU A 25 3.77 -1.41 -2.71
CA LEU A 25 4.80 -2.26 -3.34
C LEU A 25 5.21 -3.42 -2.41
N VAL A 26 5.44 -3.13 -1.13
CA VAL A 26 5.77 -4.16 -0.13
C VAL A 26 4.64 -5.19 0.01
N ALA A 27 3.39 -4.74 0.15
CA ALA A 27 2.23 -5.62 0.29
C ALA A 27 1.99 -6.49 -0.96
N ALA A 28 2.29 -5.94 -2.14
CA ALA A 28 2.26 -6.65 -3.41
C ALA A 28 3.44 -7.63 -3.61
N GLY A 29 4.46 -7.59 -2.74
CA GLY A 29 5.68 -8.38 -2.91
C GLY A 29 6.57 -7.89 -4.06
N VAL A 30 6.47 -6.62 -4.44
CA VAL A 30 7.27 -6.00 -5.50
C VAL A 30 8.52 -5.38 -4.90
N ASN A 31 9.69 -5.81 -5.37
CA ASN A 31 10.96 -5.19 -5.03
C ASN A 31 11.08 -3.82 -5.69
N TYR A 32 11.59 -2.84 -4.95
CA TYR A 32 11.85 -1.49 -5.42
C TYR A 32 13.06 -0.88 -4.70
N GLU A 33 13.69 0.11 -5.34
CA GLU A 33 14.74 0.94 -4.77
C GLU A 33 14.14 2.23 -4.18
N ASP A 34 14.51 2.60 -2.96
CA ASP A 34 14.04 3.83 -2.29
C ASP A 34 15.10 4.93 -2.41
N GLU A 35 15.00 5.74 -3.47
CA GLU A 35 15.91 6.85 -3.73
C GLU A 35 15.50 8.07 -2.90
N ARG A 36 16.30 8.38 -1.87
CA ARG A 36 16.02 9.47 -0.92
C ARG A 36 16.81 10.72 -1.26
N ILE A 37 16.08 11.78 -1.58
CA ILE A 37 16.63 13.09 -1.92
C ILE A 37 16.71 13.97 -0.67
N SER A 38 17.86 14.64 -0.48
CA SER A 38 18.02 15.69 0.51
C SER A 38 17.38 17.00 0.04
N PHE A 39 16.94 17.87 0.96
CA PHE A 39 16.43 19.20 0.58
C PHE A 39 17.48 20.06 -0.14
N GLN A 40 18.77 19.81 0.10
CA GLN A 40 19.89 20.53 -0.51
C GLN A 40 20.11 20.11 -1.97
N ASP A 41 19.90 18.84 -2.29
CA ASP A 41 20.04 18.31 -3.66
C ASP A 41 18.78 18.52 -4.50
N TRP A 42 17.63 18.74 -3.86
CA TRP A 42 16.36 18.91 -4.55
C TRP A 42 16.36 19.97 -5.66
N PRO A 43 16.94 21.18 -5.49
CA PRO A 43 17.01 22.16 -6.57
C PRO A 43 17.73 21.65 -7.84
N LYS A 44 18.71 20.75 -7.68
CA LYS A 44 19.47 20.15 -8.79
C LYS A 44 18.70 19.02 -9.48
N ILE A 45 17.92 18.25 -8.71
CA ILE A 45 17.18 17.09 -9.21
C ILE A 45 15.80 17.49 -9.75
N LYS A 46 15.18 18.54 -9.22
CA LYS A 46 13.85 19.02 -9.65
C LYS A 46 13.68 19.15 -11.17
N PRO A 47 14.64 19.68 -11.95
CA PRO A 47 14.53 19.79 -13.41
C PRO A 47 14.50 18.43 -14.12
N THR A 48 15.04 17.37 -13.51
CA THR A 48 15.08 16.03 -14.10
C THR A 48 13.81 15.22 -13.83
N ILE A 49 12.97 15.67 -12.90
CA ILE A 49 11.72 15.01 -12.53
C ILE A 49 10.57 15.60 -13.35
N PRO A 50 9.80 14.79 -14.11
CA PRO A 50 8.63 15.26 -14.82
C PRO A 50 7.64 15.99 -13.90
N GLY A 51 7.22 17.19 -14.28
CA GLY A 51 6.33 18.02 -13.45
C GLY A 51 6.98 18.64 -12.21
N GLY A 52 8.28 18.40 -11.95
CA GLY A 52 9.07 19.07 -10.92
C GLY A 52 8.52 18.91 -9.50
N ARG A 53 7.88 17.78 -9.21
CA ARG A 53 7.25 17.48 -7.91
C ARG A 53 7.55 16.05 -7.46
N LEU A 54 7.61 15.87 -6.15
CA LEU A 54 7.77 14.57 -5.50
C LEU A 54 6.49 14.21 -4.70
N PRO A 55 6.14 12.91 -4.59
CA PRO A 55 6.91 11.75 -5.05
C PRO A 55 6.80 11.47 -6.54
N ALA A 56 7.84 10.83 -7.07
CA ALA A 56 7.89 10.30 -8.43
C ALA A 56 8.33 8.82 -8.39
N VAL A 57 7.87 8.04 -9.35
CA VAL A 57 8.29 6.65 -9.54
C VAL A 57 8.80 6.46 -10.95
N LYS A 58 10.00 5.90 -11.06
CA LYS A 58 10.63 5.52 -12.33
C LYS A 58 10.52 4.02 -12.47
N ILE A 59 9.89 3.57 -13.56
CA ILE A 59 9.76 2.14 -13.88
C ILE A 59 10.53 1.89 -15.15
N THR A 60 11.48 0.96 -15.11
CA THR A 60 12.24 0.53 -16.29
C THR A 60 11.84 -0.89 -16.63
N ASP A 61 11.44 -1.11 -17.89
CA ASP A 61 11.14 -2.44 -18.41
C ASP A 61 12.41 -3.18 -18.88
N ASN A 62 12.24 -4.46 -19.24
CA ASN A 62 13.33 -5.31 -19.71
C ASN A 62 13.99 -4.80 -21.02
N HIS A 63 13.30 -3.96 -21.79
CA HIS A 63 13.77 -3.42 -23.06
C HIS A 63 14.43 -2.04 -22.88
N GLY A 64 14.54 -1.56 -21.64
CA GLY A 64 15.13 -0.26 -21.32
C GLY A 64 14.16 0.92 -21.45
N HIS A 65 12.88 0.69 -21.72
CA HIS A 65 11.90 1.77 -21.74
C HIS A 65 11.65 2.29 -20.33
N VAL A 66 11.82 3.60 -20.16
CA VAL A 66 11.62 4.29 -18.89
C VAL A 66 10.25 4.94 -18.89
N LYS A 67 9.41 4.55 -17.93
CA LYS A 67 8.13 5.18 -17.64
C LYS A 67 8.22 5.94 -16.33
N TRP A 68 7.85 7.22 -16.39
CA TRP A 68 7.72 8.06 -15.21
C TRP A 68 6.26 8.12 -14.75
N MET A 69 6.07 8.05 -13.44
CA MET A 69 4.77 8.26 -12.81
C MET A 69 4.91 9.30 -11.70
N VAL A 70 3.94 10.22 -11.63
CA VAL A 70 3.85 11.27 -10.61
C VAL A 70 2.45 11.25 -10.00
N GLU A 71 2.23 12.03 -8.94
CA GLU A 71 1.02 12.01 -8.10
C GLU A 71 0.89 10.76 -7.22
N SER A 72 1.27 10.92 -5.95
CA SER A 72 1.37 9.86 -4.93
C SER A 72 0.26 8.81 -4.96
N LEU A 73 -0.99 9.25 -4.85
CA LEU A 73 -2.14 8.34 -4.77
C LEU A 73 -2.56 7.78 -6.13
N ALA A 74 -2.27 8.46 -7.24
CA ALA A 74 -2.51 7.88 -8.55
C ALA A 74 -1.57 6.68 -8.78
N ILE A 75 -0.30 6.83 -8.38
CA ILE A 75 0.70 5.75 -8.42
C ILE A 75 0.28 4.60 -7.50
N ALA A 76 -0.07 4.91 -6.23
CA ALA A 76 -0.45 3.89 -5.27
C ALA A 76 -1.68 3.09 -5.74
N ARG A 77 -2.71 3.75 -6.28
CA ARG A 77 -3.89 3.09 -6.86
C ARG A 77 -3.55 2.25 -8.08
N TYR A 78 -2.70 2.75 -8.98
CA TYR A 78 -2.27 1.99 -10.16
C TYR A 78 -1.58 0.69 -9.76
N MET A 79 -0.64 0.76 -8.81
CA MET A 79 0.05 -0.42 -8.30
C MET A 79 -0.92 -1.35 -7.56
N ALA A 80 -1.76 -0.81 -6.67
CA ALA A 80 -2.74 -1.59 -5.95
C ALA A 80 -3.70 -2.33 -6.90
N LYS A 81 -4.21 -1.65 -7.92
CA LYS A 81 -5.06 -2.25 -8.96
C LYS A 81 -4.34 -3.36 -9.71
N LYS A 82 -3.08 -3.13 -10.13
CA LYS A 82 -2.25 -4.13 -10.83
C LYS A 82 -2.04 -5.40 -10.00
N HIS A 83 -2.09 -5.28 -8.67
CA HIS A 83 -1.89 -6.38 -7.71
C HIS A 83 -3.18 -6.80 -6.99
N HIS A 84 -4.36 -6.46 -7.54
CA HIS A 84 -5.68 -6.88 -7.02
C HIS A 84 -5.96 -6.44 -5.57
N MET A 85 -5.49 -5.24 -5.20
CA MET A 85 -5.65 -4.65 -3.87
C MET A 85 -6.68 -3.50 -3.83
N MET A 86 -7.50 -3.34 -4.88
CA MET A 86 -8.51 -2.28 -4.99
C MET A 86 -9.95 -2.82 -4.90
N GLY A 87 -10.15 -3.99 -4.26
CA GLY A 87 -11.43 -4.69 -4.24
C GLY A 87 -11.65 -5.57 -5.48
N GLY A 88 -12.33 -6.70 -5.28
CA GLY A 88 -12.76 -7.63 -6.32
C GLY A 88 -14.14 -7.31 -6.90
N THR A 89 -14.96 -6.53 -6.18
CA THR A 89 -16.28 -6.06 -6.61
C THR A 89 -16.35 -4.53 -6.65
N GLU A 90 -17.37 -4.00 -7.32
CA GLU A 90 -17.60 -2.54 -7.38
C GLU A 90 -17.87 -1.94 -5.99
N GLU A 91 -18.56 -2.67 -5.13
CA GLU A 91 -18.84 -2.26 -3.75
C GLU A 91 -17.56 -2.23 -2.89
N GLU A 92 -16.71 -3.25 -3.02
CA GLU A 92 -15.40 -3.27 -2.34
C GLU A 92 -14.52 -2.11 -2.83
N TYR A 93 -14.49 -1.86 -4.14
CA TYR A 93 -13.78 -0.71 -4.72
C TYR A 93 -14.30 0.62 -4.16
N TYR A 94 -15.61 0.81 -4.09
CA TYR A 94 -16.21 2.00 -3.47
C TYR A 94 -15.78 2.15 -2.02
N ASN A 95 -15.81 1.07 -1.24
CA ASN A 95 -15.40 1.10 0.18
C ASN A 95 -13.91 1.46 0.34
N VAL A 96 -13.04 0.96 -0.54
CA VAL A 96 -11.62 1.34 -0.57
C VAL A 96 -11.47 2.84 -0.90
N GLU A 97 -12.10 3.33 -1.96
CA GLU A 97 -12.01 4.75 -2.34
C GLU A 97 -12.61 5.69 -1.27
N LYS A 98 -13.72 5.30 -0.66
CA LYS A 98 -14.33 6.02 0.47
C LYS A 98 -13.33 6.19 1.61
N LEU A 99 -12.63 5.12 1.99
CA LEU A 99 -11.64 5.17 3.07
C LEU A 99 -10.43 6.04 2.70
N ILE A 100 -9.94 5.95 1.46
CA ILE A 100 -8.87 6.81 0.95
C ILE A 100 -9.31 8.29 1.01
N ALA A 101 -10.55 8.60 0.63
CA ALA A 101 -11.09 9.95 0.66
C ALA A 101 -11.24 10.51 2.08
N VAL A 102 -11.69 9.71 3.05
CA VAL A 102 -11.74 10.09 4.47
C VAL A 102 -10.34 10.41 4.98
N ARG A 103 -9.35 9.57 4.64
CA ARG A 103 -7.97 9.81 5.04
C ARG A 103 -7.42 11.11 4.48
N LEU A 104 -7.69 11.41 3.21
CA LEU A 104 -7.25 12.65 2.57
C LEU A 104 -7.82 13.89 3.26
N LYS A 105 -9.11 13.85 3.61
CA LYS A 105 -9.76 14.93 4.37
C LYS A 105 -9.06 15.13 5.71
N ALA A 106 -8.80 14.06 6.46
CA ALA A 106 -8.11 14.12 7.74
C ALA A 106 -6.69 14.70 7.63
N THR A 107 -5.93 14.31 6.60
CA THR A 107 -4.57 14.85 6.38
C THR A 107 -4.55 16.32 5.98
N ASN A 108 -5.63 16.82 5.37
CA ASN A 108 -5.76 18.23 4.99
C ASN A 108 -6.29 19.10 6.15
N LEU A 109 -6.83 18.49 7.20
CA LEU A 109 -7.44 19.18 8.36
C LEU A 109 -6.47 19.36 9.54
N GLY A 110 -5.21 18.94 9.42
CA GLY A 110 -4.16 19.31 10.37
C GLY A 110 -4.41 18.92 11.82
N SER A 111 -4.12 17.67 12.19
CA SER A 111 -3.60 17.34 13.53
C SER A 111 -3.05 15.90 13.56
N GLU A 112 -1.80 15.83 14.01
CA GLU A 112 -1.08 14.72 14.65
C GLU A 112 -1.28 13.27 14.16
N GLY A 113 -0.25 12.78 13.46
CA GLY A 113 0.52 11.66 13.99
C GLY A 113 0.05 10.23 13.73
N GLU A 114 -1.24 9.96 13.53
CA GLU A 114 -1.69 8.56 13.44
C GLU A 114 -1.93 8.13 11.99
N VAL A 115 -1.03 7.30 11.45
CA VAL A 115 -1.26 6.54 10.21
C VAL A 115 -1.92 5.23 10.59
N VAL A 116 -3.24 5.26 10.79
CA VAL A 116 -4.04 4.04 10.93
C VAL A 116 -4.18 3.42 9.54
N LEU A 117 -3.24 2.55 9.20
CA LEU A 117 -3.31 1.66 8.05
C LEU A 117 -4.07 0.41 8.51
N LEU A 118 -5.39 0.37 8.30
CA LEU A 118 -6.11 -0.89 8.39
C LEU A 118 -5.58 -1.77 7.26
N THR A 119 -4.93 -2.85 7.68
CA THR A 119 -4.29 -3.85 6.85
C THR A 119 -5.20 -4.24 5.70
N VAL A 120 -4.74 -4.02 4.46
CA VAL A 120 -5.22 -4.74 3.29
C VAL A 120 -4.84 -6.20 3.50
N GLN A 121 -5.69 -6.91 4.23
CA GLN A 121 -5.62 -8.35 4.31
C GLN A 121 -6.10 -8.86 2.95
N ARG A 122 -5.29 -9.69 2.29
CA ARG A 122 -5.67 -10.33 1.03
C ARG A 122 -7.10 -10.89 1.16
N CYS A 123 -8.04 -10.34 0.39
CA CYS A 123 -9.32 -10.99 0.18
C CYS A 123 -9.04 -12.27 -0.60
N ASP A 124 -8.99 -13.39 0.11
CA ASP A 124 -9.07 -14.71 -0.50
C ASP A 124 -10.55 -14.94 -0.85
N SER A 125 -10.87 -14.92 -2.14
CA SER A 125 -12.22 -14.98 -2.70
C SER A 125 -12.98 -16.28 -2.39
N SER A 126 -12.46 -17.12 -1.49
CA SER A 126 -12.95 -18.46 -1.17
C SER A 126 -13.80 -18.54 0.11
N LYS A 127 -14.13 -17.42 0.77
CA LYS A 127 -15.07 -17.41 1.90
C LYS A 127 -16.30 -16.56 1.61
N VAL A 128 -17.24 -17.21 0.94
CA VAL A 128 -18.64 -16.81 0.81
C VAL A 128 -19.21 -16.59 2.21
N PHE A 129 -19.70 -15.38 2.50
CA PHE A 129 -20.59 -15.16 3.64
C PHE A 129 -22.00 -15.63 3.23
N PRO A 130 -22.66 -16.50 4.01
CA PRO A 130 -24.03 -16.87 3.74
C PRO A 130 -24.94 -15.65 3.94
N SER A 131 -25.84 -15.42 3.00
CA SER A 131 -26.97 -14.50 3.16
C SER A 131 -27.84 -15.00 4.32
N ASP A 132 -28.07 -14.14 5.30
CA ASP A 132 -28.97 -14.42 6.43
C ASP A 132 -30.37 -14.77 5.91
N ASN A 133 -30.81 -15.99 6.21
CA ASN A 133 -32.23 -16.33 6.34
C ASN A 133 -32.34 -17.21 7.58
N GLN A 134 -32.94 -16.65 8.63
CA GLN A 134 -33.24 -17.34 9.88
C GLN A 134 -34.33 -18.39 9.62
N HIS A 135 -34.10 -19.63 10.04
CA HIS A 135 -35.10 -20.49 10.68
C HIS A 135 -34.43 -21.73 11.30
N ASP A 136 -34.50 -21.76 12.64
CA ASP A 136 -34.70 -22.89 13.56
C ASP A 136 -33.91 -24.21 13.45
N GLY A 137 -33.32 -24.60 14.58
CA GLY A 137 -33.33 -26.00 15.03
C GLY A 137 -31.97 -26.64 15.32
N GLY A 138 -31.53 -26.55 16.58
CA GLY A 138 -31.01 -27.65 17.40
C GLY A 138 -29.88 -28.59 16.91
N THR A 139 -28.91 -28.76 17.82
CA THR A 139 -28.02 -29.92 18.06
C THR A 139 -26.56 -29.90 17.52
N ALA A 140 -25.65 -29.66 18.48
CA ALA A 140 -24.28 -30.17 18.70
C ALA A 140 -23.42 -30.73 17.55
N PHE A 141 -22.16 -30.29 17.43
CA PHE A 141 -20.95 -30.92 18.03
C PHE A 141 -19.72 -29.96 17.88
N PRO A 142 -18.66 -30.13 18.70
CA PRO A 142 -17.58 -29.16 18.93
C PRO A 142 -16.29 -29.48 18.14
N GLN A 143 -15.39 -28.49 18.03
CA GLN A 143 -13.94 -28.54 18.33
C GLN A 143 -13.14 -27.51 17.53
N GLY A 144 -12.32 -26.72 18.23
CA GLY A 144 -11.28 -25.86 17.65
C GLY A 144 -11.29 -24.43 18.18
N GLY A 145 -10.78 -24.22 19.40
CA GLY A 145 -10.55 -22.88 19.93
C GLY A 145 -9.37 -22.18 19.26
N VAL A 146 -9.54 -20.89 18.92
CA VAL A 146 -8.47 -19.99 18.49
C VAL A 146 -7.94 -19.26 19.72
N TRP A 147 -6.63 -19.36 19.98
CA TRP A 147 -5.94 -18.61 21.01
C TRP A 147 -5.56 -17.20 20.50
N LEU A 148 -5.87 -16.18 21.30
CA LEU A 148 -5.36 -14.81 21.13
C LEU A 148 -3.87 -14.80 21.50
N GLU A 149 -2.99 -14.70 20.51
CA GLU A 149 -1.59 -14.39 20.77
C GLU A 149 -1.35 -12.88 20.59
N LYS A 150 -1.00 -12.20 21.69
CA LYS A 150 -0.63 -10.79 21.71
C LYS A 150 0.79 -10.66 21.18
N VAL A 151 0.98 -10.07 20.00
CA VAL A 151 2.32 -9.81 19.45
C VAL A 151 2.82 -8.45 19.96
N ASP A 152 3.95 -8.48 20.66
CA ASP A 152 4.58 -7.33 21.31
C ASP A 152 5.18 -6.35 20.26
N PRO A 153 4.87 -5.03 20.31
CA PRO A 153 5.30 -4.03 19.34
C PRO A 153 6.83 -3.93 19.13
N LYS A 154 7.64 -4.42 20.07
CA LYS A 154 9.11 -4.40 19.94
C LYS A 154 9.63 -5.31 18.83
N ASN A 155 8.94 -6.41 18.52
CA ASN A 155 9.35 -7.37 17.48
C ASN A 155 9.11 -6.88 16.04
N LEU A 156 8.34 -5.82 15.84
CA LEU A 156 8.11 -5.23 14.51
C LEU A 156 9.31 -4.41 14.02
N LYS A 157 10.11 -3.82 14.93
CA LYS A 157 11.30 -3.04 14.57
C LYS A 157 12.44 -3.91 14.04
N GLU A 158 12.62 -5.12 14.56
CA GLU A 158 13.72 -6.00 14.16
C GLU A 158 13.60 -6.52 12.71
N ARG A 159 12.38 -6.74 12.21
CA ARG A 159 12.18 -7.13 10.81
C ARG A 159 12.50 -6.01 9.81
N TYR A 160 12.41 -4.76 10.24
CA TYR A 160 12.69 -3.59 9.40
C TYR A 160 14.19 -3.29 9.31
N LEU A 161 14.95 -3.57 10.37
CA LEU A 161 16.39 -3.25 10.46
C LEU A 161 17.31 -4.32 9.83
N LYS A 162 16.84 -5.56 9.63
CA LYS A 162 17.65 -6.66 9.04
C LYS A 162 17.68 -6.68 7.50
N ARG A 163 17.10 -5.68 6.84
CA ARG A 163 17.03 -5.60 5.36
C ARG A 163 17.64 -4.33 4.77
N THR A 164 18.32 -3.54 5.59
CA THR A 164 19.22 -2.44 5.19
C THR A 164 20.65 -2.88 5.42
#